data_AF-A0A956HXB7-F1
#
_entry.id   AF-A0A956HXB7-F1
#
_cell.length_a   1.000
_cell.length_b   1.000
_cell.length_c   1.000
_cell.angle_alpha   90.00
_cell.angle_beta   90.00
_cell.angle_gamma   90.00
#
_symmetry.space_group_name_H-M   'P 1'
#
loop_
_entity.id
_entity.type
_entity.pdbx_description
1 polymer ?
#
loop_
_entity_poly.entity_id
_entity_poly.type
_entity_poly.pdbx_seq_one_letter_code
_entity_poly.pdbx_strand_id
1 'polypeptide(L)'
;YDAEGAPIACDTGAPYTAGLLTTRAYMASHRGRFNLSRARTMLSTFACQKYPLADGHEPRIDKTHLIPMFRATSPEEQTEDAARAGFGNGLACYSCHGQFGRHAQLFVKFDESGLWVEGATGLQSTAEGAEIGRSDDGLMTSHLVVPEEASSEASQWFGTPVSNLAGAAAVLGSSIEFHECTARNLLTDVLGLASGADVSSELLASVIVDVRKRNVDPTYQEIVTATFAHPKVAFTALNEFQSRSGTATTAEEGP
;
A
#
# COMPACT_ATOMS: atom_id res chain seq x y z
N TYR A 1 19.19 6.05 3.55
CA TYR A 1 20.15 6.58 4.53
C TYR A 1 21.06 5.45 4.97
N ASP A 2 22.32 5.70 5.28
CA ASP A 2 23.23 4.69 5.87
C ASP A 2 22.88 4.45 7.35
N ALA A 3 23.65 3.59 8.03
CA ALA A 3 23.42 3.24 9.44
C ALA A 3 23.56 4.45 10.37
N GLU A 4 24.26 5.49 9.91
CA GLU A 4 24.53 6.75 10.60
C GLU A 4 23.47 7.82 10.28
N GLY A 5 22.49 7.52 9.43
CA GLY A 5 21.43 8.44 9.05
C GLY A 5 21.86 9.50 8.03
N ALA A 6 22.93 9.28 7.27
CA ALA A 6 23.33 10.13 6.16
C ALA A 6 22.61 9.72 4.86
N PRO A 7 22.20 10.67 4.00
CA PRO A 7 21.52 10.37 2.75
C PRO A 7 22.44 9.59 1.82
N ILE A 8 21.95 8.45 1.31
CA ILE A 8 22.62 7.67 0.27
C ILE A 8 21.86 7.86 -1.03
N ALA A 9 22.57 7.81 -2.16
CA ALA A 9 21.93 7.81 -3.47
C ALA A 9 20.96 6.62 -3.57
N CYS A 10 19.77 6.85 -4.13
CA CYS A 10 18.84 5.75 -4.41
C CYS A 10 19.45 4.81 -5.46
N ASP A 11 19.39 3.51 -5.19
CA ASP A 11 19.83 2.45 -6.12
C ASP A 11 18.95 2.35 -7.38
N THR A 12 17.81 3.05 -7.38
CA THR A 12 16.89 3.21 -8.51
C THR A 12 17.22 4.40 -9.41
N GLY A 13 18.09 5.32 -8.97
CA GLY A 13 18.37 6.56 -9.70
C GLY A 13 17.28 7.65 -9.55
N ALA A 14 16.25 7.42 -8.73
CA ALA A 14 15.26 8.46 -8.44
C ALA A 14 15.91 9.66 -7.71
N PRO A 15 15.46 10.90 -7.97
CA PRO A 15 16.03 12.11 -7.34
C PRO A 15 15.60 12.29 -5.87
N TYR A 16 14.92 11.30 -5.29
CA TYR A 16 14.37 11.33 -3.94
C TYR A 16 14.39 9.92 -3.31
N THR A 17 14.33 9.85 -1.98
CA THR A 17 14.20 8.60 -1.22
C THR A 17 12.82 8.50 -0.58
N ALA A 18 12.18 7.33 -0.67
CA ALA A 18 10.95 6.98 0.06
C ALA A 18 11.16 5.68 0.88
N GLY A 19 12.34 5.54 1.50
CA GLY A 19 12.73 4.34 2.24
C GLY A 19 12.72 3.09 1.36
N LEU A 20 12.09 2.01 1.85
CA LEU A 20 11.97 0.75 1.11
C LEU A 20 11.28 0.92 -0.25
N LEU A 21 10.33 1.85 -0.35
CA LEU A 21 9.47 2.00 -1.53
C LEU A 21 10.26 2.44 -2.77
N THR A 22 11.37 3.15 -2.60
CA THR A 22 12.27 3.56 -3.70
C THR A 22 13.48 2.65 -3.86
N THR A 23 13.49 1.46 -3.24
CA THR A 23 14.55 0.48 -3.48
C THR A 23 14.29 -0.30 -4.76
N ARG A 24 15.35 -0.68 -5.45
CA ARG A 24 15.22 -1.48 -6.67
C ARG A 24 14.60 -2.84 -6.37
N ALA A 25 14.92 -3.42 -5.21
CA ALA A 25 14.34 -4.66 -4.74
C ALA A 25 12.81 -4.58 -4.63
N TYR A 26 12.27 -3.54 -3.98
CA TYR A 26 10.83 -3.34 -3.87
C TYR A 26 10.18 -3.16 -5.24
N MET A 27 10.76 -2.29 -6.08
CA MET A 27 10.21 -1.96 -7.38
C MET A 27 10.15 -3.15 -8.34
N ALA A 28 11.22 -3.96 -8.38
CA ALA A 28 11.33 -5.10 -9.29
C ALA A 28 10.49 -6.31 -8.84
N SER A 29 10.41 -6.55 -7.52
CA SER A 29 9.65 -7.68 -6.95
C SER A 29 8.14 -7.48 -7.05
N HIS A 30 7.68 -6.24 -7.04
CA HIS A 30 6.25 -5.91 -7.13
C HIS A 30 5.85 -5.29 -8.46
N ARG A 31 6.59 -5.57 -9.54
CA ARG A 31 6.21 -5.11 -10.89
C ARG A 31 4.88 -5.72 -11.34
N GLY A 32 4.15 -4.98 -12.16
CA GLY A 32 2.90 -5.46 -12.75
C GLY A 32 2.30 -4.38 -13.64
N ARG A 33 1.43 -4.81 -14.56
CA ARG A 33 0.68 -3.92 -15.46
C ARG A 33 0.03 -2.78 -14.69
N PHE A 34 -0.01 -1.60 -15.29
CA PHE A 34 -0.54 -0.38 -14.68
C PHE A 34 0.00 -0.05 -13.27
N ASN A 35 1.18 -0.56 -12.91
CA ASN A 35 1.71 -0.49 -11.54
C ASN A 35 0.78 -1.09 -10.46
N LEU A 36 -0.11 -2.03 -10.83
CA LEU A 36 -1.11 -2.59 -9.91
C LEU A 36 -0.49 -3.27 -8.69
N SER A 37 0.56 -4.04 -8.92
CA SER A 37 1.20 -4.82 -7.85
C SER A 37 1.93 -3.90 -6.84
N ARG A 38 2.56 -2.81 -7.30
CA ARG A 38 3.30 -1.87 -6.44
C ARG A 38 2.38 -1.11 -5.50
N ALA A 39 1.33 -0.50 -6.03
CA ALA A 39 0.37 0.27 -5.24
C ALA A 39 -0.45 -0.63 -4.30
N ARG A 40 -0.89 -1.82 -4.76
CA ARG A 40 -1.54 -2.80 -3.89
C ARG A 40 -0.63 -3.22 -2.73
N THR A 41 0.63 -3.55 -3.01
CA THR A 41 1.57 -4.00 -1.98
C THR A 41 1.84 -2.90 -0.97
N MET A 42 2.04 -1.66 -1.43
CA MET A 42 2.25 -0.52 -0.54
C MET A 42 1.06 -0.36 0.41
N LEU A 43 -0.16 -0.36 -0.12
CA LEU A 43 -1.37 -0.20 0.68
C LEU A 43 -1.57 -1.37 1.66
N SER A 44 -1.42 -2.61 1.21
CA SER A 44 -1.69 -3.78 2.06
C SER A 44 -0.63 -4.01 3.12
N THR A 45 0.64 -3.71 2.81
CA THR A 45 1.76 -3.99 3.72
C THR A 45 1.86 -2.93 4.81
N PHE A 46 1.66 -1.67 4.44
CA PHE A 46 1.94 -0.55 5.34
C PHE A 46 0.68 0.04 5.97
N ALA A 47 -0.48 -0.04 5.32
CA ALA A 47 -1.74 0.46 5.89
C ALA A 47 -2.72 -0.67 6.26
N CYS A 48 -2.38 -1.93 5.95
CA CYS A 48 -3.26 -3.09 6.17
C CYS A 48 -4.63 -2.94 5.48
N GLN A 49 -4.70 -2.11 4.43
CA GLN A 49 -5.92 -1.83 3.67
C GLN A 49 -5.97 -2.62 2.36
N LYS A 50 -7.16 -2.69 1.77
CA LYS A 50 -7.42 -3.30 0.46
C LYS A 50 -8.32 -2.38 -0.35
N TYR A 51 -8.22 -2.45 -1.67
CA TYR A 51 -9.15 -1.76 -2.55
C TYR A 51 -10.47 -2.54 -2.70
N PRO A 52 -11.60 -1.84 -2.93
CA PRO A 52 -11.73 -0.38 -2.87
C PRO A 52 -11.65 0.14 -1.43
N LEU A 53 -11.09 1.33 -1.27
CA LEU A 53 -11.10 2.07 0.01
C LEU A 53 -12.47 2.74 0.20
N ALA A 54 -12.80 3.10 1.43
CA ALA A 54 -13.97 3.94 1.70
C ALA A 54 -13.81 5.31 1.00
N ASP A 55 -14.90 5.85 0.46
CA ASP A 55 -14.88 7.09 -0.34
C ASP A 55 -14.41 8.32 0.44
N GLY A 56 -14.71 8.35 1.75
CA GLY A 56 -14.22 9.40 2.65
C GLY A 56 -12.74 9.27 3.00
N HIS A 57 -12.10 8.17 2.61
CA HIS A 57 -10.70 7.89 2.92
C HIS A 57 -9.79 8.19 1.72
N GLU A 58 -10.14 7.70 0.53
CA GLU A 58 -9.50 8.07 -0.73
C GLU A 58 -10.57 8.49 -1.74
N PRO A 59 -10.63 9.78 -2.12
CA PRO A 59 -11.53 10.23 -3.18
C PRO A 59 -11.22 9.56 -4.52
N ARG A 60 -12.26 9.21 -5.29
CA ARG A 60 -12.07 8.68 -6.65
C ARG A 60 -11.64 9.78 -7.62
N ILE A 61 -10.75 9.43 -8.55
CA ILE A 61 -10.45 10.20 -9.76
C ILE A 61 -11.75 10.34 -10.56
N ASP A 62 -12.01 11.55 -11.07
CA ASP A 62 -13.12 11.78 -11.97
C ASP A 62 -13.03 10.87 -13.22
N LYS A 63 -14.14 10.27 -13.63
CA LYS A 63 -14.17 9.34 -14.79
C LYS A 63 -13.53 9.95 -16.04
N THR A 64 -13.70 11.25 -16.28
CA THR A 64 -13.18 11.92 -17.48
C THR A 64 -11.64 11.98 -17.52
N HIS A 65 -10.99 11.92 -16.36
CA HIS A 65 -9.52 11.90 -16.25
C HIS A 65 -8.94 10.50 -16.43
N LEU A 66 -9.74 9.44 -16.27
CA LEU A 66 -9.26 8.06 -16.45
C LEU A 66 -9.21 7.68 -17.94
N ILE A 67 -8.35 6.73 -18.32
CA ILE A 67 -8.43 6.10 -19.64
C ILE A 67 -9.77 5.34 -19.80
N PRO A 68 -10.34 5.25 -21.02
CA PRO A 68 -11.71 4.76 -21.22
C PRO A 68 -12.02 3.41 -20.57
N MET A 69 -11.08 2.47 -20.58
CA MET A 69 -11.27 1.14 -19.97
C MET A 69 -11.61 1.16 -18.47
N PHE A 70 -11.22 2.20 -17.74
CA PHE A 70 -11.43 2.32 -16.29
C PHE A 70 -12.63 3.20 -15.91
N ARG A 71 -13.36 3.73 -16.89
CA ARG A 71 -14.53 4.61 -16.65
C ARG A 71 -15.81 3.85 -16.35
N ALA A 72 -15.89 2.61 -16.81
CA ALA A 72 -17.10 1.80 -16.75
C ALA A 72 -17.44 1.36 -15.32
N THR A 73 -18.70 1.57 -14.92
CA THR A 73 -19.31 1.00 -13.72
C THR A 73 -20.19 -0.22 -13.99
N SER A 74 -20.44 -0.53 -15.26
CA SER A 74 -21.14 -1.74 -15.70
C SER A 74 -20.58 -2.22 -17.05
N PRO A 75 -20.88 -3.47 -17.47
CA PRO A 75 -20.50 -3.99 -18.79
C PRO A 75 -20.98 -3.12 -19.95
N GLU A 76 -22.18 -2.57 -19.84
CA GLU A 76 -22.83 -1.78 -20.89
C GLU A 76 -22.12 -0.42 -21.10
N GLU A 77 -21.49 0.11 -20.06
CA GLU A 77 -20.67 1.33 -20.14
C GLU A 77 -19.29 1.09 -20.79
N GLN A 78 -18.84 -0.16 -20.92
CA GLN A 78 -17.49 -0.45 -21.43
C GLN A 78 -17.40 -0.23 -22.94
N THR A 79 -16.57 0.73 -23.35
CA THR A 79 -16.33 1.07 -24.76
C THR A 79 -15.09 0.41 -25.35
N GLU A 80 -14.17 -0.10 -24.52
CA GLU A 80 -12.91 -0.69 -24.97
C GLU A 80 -13.01 -2.21 -25.11
N ASP A 81 -12.90 -2.74 -26.33
CA ASP A 81 -12.99 -4.19 -26.60
C ASP A 81 -11.93 -5.00 -25.83
N ALA A 82 -10.73 -4.45 -25.72
CA ALA A 82 -9.63 -4.98 -24.91
C ALA A 82 -10.02 -5.18 -23.44
N ALA A 83 -10.88 -4.31 -22.89
CA ALA A 83 -11.37 -4.39 -21.52
C ALA A 83 -12.70 -5.14 -21.39
N ARG A 84 -13.42 -5.39 -22.49
CA ARG A 84 -14.61 -6.26 -22.50
C ARG A 84 -14.25 -7.73 -22.30
N ALA A 85 -13.12 -8.15 -22.89
CA ALA A 85 -12.62 -9.53 -22.78
C ALA A 85 -11.73 -9.76 -21.55
N GLY A 86 -11.09 -8.70 -21.03
CA GLY A 86 -10.12 -8.76 -19.93
C GLY A 86 -10.71 -8.26 -18.62
N PHE A 87 -10.70 -9.12 -17.60
CA PHE A 87 -11.11 -8.85 -16.20
C PHE A 87 -12.62 -8.77 -15.91
N GLY A 88 -13.13 -9.87 -15.33
CA GLY A 88 -14.20 -9.84 -14.33
C GLY A 88 -15.46 -9.06 -14.71
N ASN A 89 -16.11 -9.48 -15.79
CA ASN A 89 -17.54 -9.24 -16.03
C ASN A 89 -17.97 -7.76 -16.01
N GLY A 90 -17.07 -6.79 -16.23
CA GLY A 90 -17.38 -5.36 -16.31
C GLY A 90 -17.99 -4.72 -15.05
N LEU A 91 -17.99 -5.37 -13.89
CA LEU A 91 -18.87 -4.97 -12.78
C LEU A 91 -18.29 -3.99 -11.76
N ALA A 92 -17.03 -3.53 -11.89
CA ALA A 92 -16.51 -2.53 -10.94
C ALA A 92 -15.18 -1.84 -11.34
N CYS A 93 -14.83 -1.75 -12.62
CA CYS A 93 -13.54 -1.16 -13.05
C CYS A 93 -13.32 0.21 -12.42
N TYR A 94 -14.30 1.11 -12.52
CA TYR A 94 -14.20 2.43 -11.91
C TYR A 94 -14.12 2.40 -10.38
N SER A 95 -14.83 1.49 -9.71
CA SER A 95 -14.86 1.43 -8.24
C SER A 95 -13.47 1.22 -7.64
N CYS A 96 -12.67 0.35 -8.29
CA CYS A 96 -11.29 0.07 -7.91
C CYS A 96 -10.34 1.09 -8.54
N HIS A 97 -10.37 1.26 -9.86
CA HIS A 97 -9.40 2.07 -10.60
C HIS A 97 -9.50 3.57 -10.33
N GLY A 98 -10.66 4.06 -9.89
CA GLY A 98 -10.84 5.44 -9.46
C GLY A 98 -9.99 5.82 -8.24
N GLN A 99 -9.73 4.91 -7.31
CA GLN A 99 -8.80 5.15 -6.18
C GLN A 99 -7.42 4.59 -6.50
N PHE A 100 -7.38 3.39 -7.09
CA PHE A 100 -6.15 2.71 -7.44
C PHE A 100 -5.26 3.57 -8.34
N GLY A 101 -5.85 4.24 -9.33
CA GLY A 101 -5.13 5.09 -10.28
C GLY A 101 -4.30 6.17 -9.60
N ARG A 102 -4.75 6.72 -8.46
CA ARG A 102 -3.98 7.71 -7.69
C ARG A 102 -2.69 7.08 -7.15
N HIS A 103 -2.83 5.96 -6.48
CA HIS A 103 -1.70 5.29 -5.83
C HIS A 103 -0.72 4.70 -6.85
N ALA A 104 -1.25 4.17 -7.96
CA ALA A 104 -0.44 3.63 -9.06
C ALA A 104 0.41 4.70 -9.75
N GLN A 105 -0.12 5.92 -9.85
CA GLN A 105 0.52 7.04 -10.53
C GLN A 105 1.89 7.37 -9.94
N LEU A 106 2.05 7.18 -8.62
CA LEU A 106 3.30 7.41 -7.90
C LEU A 106 4.48 6.56 -8.40
N PHE A 107 4.21 5.50 -9.17
CA PHE A 107 5.19 4.57 -9.71
C PHE A 107 5.41 4.72 -11.21
N VAL A 108 4.82 5.72 -11.87
CA VAL A 108 4.80 5.82 -13.35
C VAL A 108 6.19 5.99 -13.96
N LYS A 109 7.15 6.54 -13.21
CA LYS A 109 8.54 6.74 -13.64
C LYS A 109 9.43 5.51 -13.44
N PHE A 110 8.93 4.42 -12.86
CA PHE A 110 9.76 3.25 -12.55
C PHE A 110 9.53 2.12 -13.54
N ASP A 111 10.59 1.72 -14.25
CA ASP A 111 10.55 0.59 -15.17
C ASP A 111 10.37 -0.74 -14.44
N GLU A 112 10.20 -1.84 -15.18
CA GLU A 112 10.05 -3.17 -14.60
C GLU A 112 11.26 -3.70 -13.82
N SER A 113 12.45 -3.16 -14.09
CA SER A 113 13.70 -3.49 -13.39
C SER A 113 13.89 -2.67 -12.11
N GLY A 114 13.02 -1.68 -11.89
CA GLY A 114 13.00 -0.78 -10.76
C GLY A 114 13.80 0.51 -10.94
N LEU A 115 14.30 0.81 -12.13
CA LEU A 115 15.02 2.05 -12.41
C LEU A 115 14.05 3.19 -12.68
N TRP A 116 14.39 4.39 -12.19
CA TRP A 116 13.65 5.60 -12.43
C TRP A 116 14.04 6.21 -13.78
N VAL A 117 13.04 6.60 -14.57
CA VAL A 117 13.17 7.08 -15.94
C VAL A 117 12.47 8.43 -16.06
N GLU A 118 13.27 9.51 -16.08
CA GLU A 118 12.77 10.89 -16.15
C GLU A 118 11.78 11.11 -17.31
N GLY A 119 12.11 10.55 -18.47
CA GLY A 119 11.34 10.68 -19.71
C GLY A 119 10.10 9.80 -19.82
N ALA A 120 9.73 9.00 -18.81
CA ALA A 120 8.57 8.12 -18.92
C ALA A 120 7.28 8.94 -19.14
N THR A 121 6.51 8.57 -20.17
CA THR A 121 5.29 9.29 -20.56
C THR A 121 4.05 8.79 -19.82
N GLY A 122 4.10 7.56 -19.31
CA GLY A 122 2.92 6.89 -18.74
C GLY A 122 1.85 6.54 -19.78
N LEU A 123 2.09 6.75 -21.07
CA LEU A 123 1.11 6.44 -22.11
C LEU A 123 1.17 4.95 -22.48
N GLN A 124 0.01 4.37 -22.81
CA GLN A 124 -0.07 3.00 -23.31
C GLN A 124 0.77 2.87 -24.59
N SER A 125 1.60 1.83 -24.65
CA SER A 125 2.38 1.55 -25.87
C SER A 125 1.43 1.28 -27.04
N THR A 126 1.74 1.89 -28.19
CA THR A 126 1.00 1.73 -29.45
C THR A 126 1.66 0.72 -30.39
N ALA A 127 2.76 0.09 -29.95
CA ALA A 127 3.43 -0.94 -30.72
C ALA A 127 2.47 -2.12 -31.00
N GLU A 128 2.58 -2.70 -32.21
CA GLU A 128 1.77 -3.86 -32.57
C GLU A 128 2.04 -5.03 -31.62
N GLY A 129 0.97 -5.57 -31.02
CA GLY A 129 1.09 -6.64 -30.01
C GLY A 129 1.48 -6.17 -28.61
N ALA A 130 1.54 -4.86 -28.35
CA ALA A 130 1.80 -4.34 -27.01
C ALA A 130 0.80 -4.87 -25.98
N GLU A 131 1.31 -5.30 -24.82
CA GLU A 131 0.48 -5.76 -23.71
C GLU A 131 -0.27 -4.58 -23.08
N ILE A 132 -1.58 -4.74 -22.86
CA ILE A 132 -2.41 -3.77 -22.15
C ILE A 132 -1.80 -3.48 -20.77
N GLY A 133 -1.63 -2.22 -20.42
CA GLY A 133 -1.03 -1.79 -19.16
C GLY A 133 0.49 -1.66 -19.17
N ARG A 134 1.13 -1.81 -20.34
CA ARG A 134 2.53 -1.49 -20.59
C ARG A 134 2.67 -0.18 -21.36
N SER A 135 3.63 0.61 -20.92
CA SER A 135 4.22 1.70 -21.70
C SER A 135 5.50 1.19 -22.37
N ASP A 136 6.17 2.04 -23.14
CA ASP A 136 7.40 1.66 -23.82
C ASP A 136 8.56 1.44 -22.83
N ASP A 137 9.67 0.83 -23.28
CA ASP A 137 10.91 0.67 -22.50
C ASP A 137 10.75 -0.01 -21.13
N GLY A 138 9.82 -0.96 -21.02
CA GLY A 138 9.59 -1.72 -19.78
C GLY A 138 8.81 -0.95 -18.71
N LEU A 139 8.29 0.24 -19.05
CA LEU A 139 7.44 1.04 -18.18
C LEU A 139 6.00 0.53 -18.16
N MET A 140 5.21 1.10 -17.26
CA MET A 140 3.80 0.76 -17.06
C MET A 140 2.91 1.94 -17.41
N THR A 141 1.74 1.65 -17.96
CA THR A 141 0.75 2.66 -18.35
C THR A 141 0.12 3.32 -17.13
N SER A 142 -0.06 4.64 -17.19
CA SER A 142 -0.86 5.43 -16.26
C SER A 142 -2.35 5.11 -16.41
N HIS A 143 -3.12 5.33 -15.35
CA HIS A 143 -4.57 5.28 -15.44
C HIS A 143 -5.17 6.56 -16.05
N LEU A 144 -4.38 7.61 -16.21
CA LEU A 144 -4.82 8.95 -16.59
C LEU A 144 -4.74 9.14 -18.10
N VAL A 145 -5.71 9.84 -18.65
CA VAL A 145 -5.83 10.07 -20.11
C VAL A 145 -5.08 11.32 -20.58
N VAL A 146 -4.90 12.30 -19.69
CA VAL A 146 -4.22 13.57 -20.00
C VAL A 146 -2.71 13.32 -19.98
N PRO A 147 -1.96 13.52 -21.09
CA PRO A 147 -0.53 13.17 -21.16
C PRO A 147 0.35 13.80 -20.08
N GLU A 148 0.07 15.05 -19.72
CA GLU A 148 0.80 15.78 -18.68
C GLU A 148 0.57 15.16 -17.30
N GLU A 149 -0.66 14.72 -17.01
CA GLU A 149 -0.97 14.01 -15.76
C GLU A 149 -0.40 12.59 -15.80
N ALA A 150 -0.54 11.90 -16.93
CA ALA A 150 -0.08 10.53 -17.13
C ALA A 150 1.42 10.38 -16.94
N SER A 151 2.19 11.38 -17.34
CA SER A 151 3.66 11.41 -17.17
C SER A 151 4.12 11.91 -15.81
N SER A 152 3.23 12.41 -14.95
CA SER A 152 3.61 13.02 -13.67
C SER A 152 3.57 12.01 -12.51
N GLU A 153 4.50 12.10 -11.56
CA GLU A 153 4.40 11.34 -10.30
C GLU A 153 3.44 12.01 -9.30
N ALA A 154 2.96 13.22 -9.60
CA ALA A 154 2.05 13.94 -8.73
C ALA A 154 0.68 13.25 -8.66
N SER A 155 0.17 13.09 -7.44
CA SER A 155 -1.06 12.35 -7.19
C SER A 155 -1.66 12.69 -5.82
N GLN A 156 -2.43 11.78 -5.26
CA GLN A 156 -3.00 11.83 -3.91
C GLN A 156 -2.72 10.52 -3.17
N TRP A 157 -2.64 10.62 -1.85
CA TRP A 157 -2.64 9.48 -0.93
C TRP A 157 -3.48 9.83 0.30
N PHE A 158 -4.49 9.02 0.61
CA PHE A 158 -5.54 9.31 1.60
C PHE A 158 -6.12 10.72 1.45
N GLY A 159 -6.47 11.08 0.21
CA GLY A 159 -7.01 12.39 -0.17
C GLY A 159 -6.02 13.57 -0.05
N THR A 160 -4.79 13.33 0.38
CA THR A 160 -3.76 14.38 0.52
C THR A 160 -2.95 14.48 -0.77
N PRO A 161 -2.86 15.67 -1.41
CA PRO A 161 -2.01 15.87 -2.58
C PRO A 161 -0.53 15.64 -2.28
N VAL A 162 0.16 14.93 -3.17
CA VAL A 162 1.58 14.60 -3.06
C VAL A 162 2.27 14.78 -4.41
N SER A 163 3.53 15.21 -4.42
CA SER A 163 4.29 15.45 -5.66
C SER A 163 4.96 14.20 -6.22
N ASN A 164 5.22 13.20 -5.37
CA ASN A 164 5.90 11.95 -5.72
C ASN A 164 5.73 10.90 -4.61
N LEU A 165 6.38 9.75 -4.79
CA LEU A 165 6.32 8.62 -3.86
C LEU A 165 6.92 8.94 -2.47
N ALA A 166 7.88 9.86 -2.36
CA ALA A 166 8.38 10.30 -1.04
C ALA A 166 7.31 11.09 -0.28
N GLY A 167 6.58 11.97 -0.96
CA GLY A 167 5.43 12.66 -0.36
C GLY A 167 4.33 11.68 0.09
N ALA A 168 4.02 10.68 -0.74
CA ALA A 168 3.05 9.64 -0.37
C ALA A 168 3.51 8.81 0.84
N ALA A 169 4.79 8.45 0.90
CA ALA A 169 5.36 7.71 2.03
C ALA A 169 5.29 8.52 3.33
N ALA A 170 5.49 9.84 3.28
CA ALA A 170 5.33 10.71 4.43
C ALA A 170 3.86 10.76 4.92
N VAL A 171 2.91 10.95 4.00
CA VAL A 171 1.47 10.93 4.34
C VAL A 171 1.08 9.59 4.96
N LEU A 172 1.51 8.49 4.35
CA LEU A 172 1.28 7.14 4.85
C LEU A 172 1.89 6.96 6.25
N GLY A 173 3.16 7.33 6.45
CA GLY A 173 3.87 7.17 7.72
C GLY A 173 3.21 7.88 8.89
N SER A 174 2.52 9.01 8.65
CA SER A 174 1.80 9.76 9.69
C SER A 174 0.33 9.37 9.84
N SER A 175 -0.19 8.48 8.98
CA SER A 175 -1.60 8.11 8.93
C SER A 175 -2.00 7.19 10.09
N ILE A 176 -3.27 7.19 10.46
CA ILE A 176 -3.78 6.29 11.52
C ILE A 176 -3.68 4.84 11.05
N GLU A 177 -3.94 4.58 9.77
CA GLU A 177 -3.90 3.26 9.15
C GLU A 177 -2.51 2.64 9.23
N PHE A 178 -1.45 3.44 9.02
CA PHE A 178 -0.07 2.98 9.20
C PHE A 178 0.23 2.60 10.63
N HIS A 179 -0.19 3.43 11.59
CA HIS A 179 0.03 3.17 13.00
C HIS A 179 -0.73 1.92 13.48
N GLU A 180 -2.01 1.78 13.11
CA GLU A 180 -2.82 0.60 13.42
C GLU A 180 -2.27 -0.66 12.77
N CYS A 181 -1.83 -0.57 11.50
CA CYS A 181 -1.20 -1.68 10.80
C CYS A 181 0.12 -2.10 11.46
N THR A 182 0.92 -1.14 11.90
CA THR A 182 2.16 -1.39 12.64
C THR A 182 1.87 -2.13 13.95
N ALA A 183 0.90 -1.64 14.75
CA ALA A 183 0.50 -2.30 15.99
C ALA A 183 -0.04 -3.72 15.74
N ARG A 184 -0.84 -3.92 14.69
CA ARG A 184 -1.32 -5.23 14.26
C ARG A 184 -0.19 -6.19 13.93
N ASN A 185 0.77 -5.74 13.12
CA ASN A 185 1.90 -6.58 12.70
C ASN A 185 2.78 -6.95 13.90
N LEU A 186 3.06 -5.99 14.80
CA LEU A 186 3.77 -6.25 16.05
C LEU A 186 3.10 -7.33 16.90
N LEU A 187 1.78 -7.24 17.09
CA LEU A 187 1.03 -8.25 17.85
C LEU A 187 1.05 -9.61 17.13
N THR A 188 0.89 -9.61 15.82
CA THR A 188 0.87 -10.85 15.02
C THR A 188 2.22 -11.55 15.09
N ASP A 189 3.31 -10.82 14.86
CA ASP A 189 4.66 -11.37 14.79
C ASP A 189 5.18 -11.78 16.17
N VAL A 190 4.99 -10.95 17.20
CA VAL A 190 5.52 -11.22 18.54
C VAL A 190 4.73 -12.31 19.28
N LEU A 191 3.40 -12.35 19.10
CA LEU A 191 2.56 -13.37 19.73
C LEU A 191 2.47 -14.66 18.89
N GLY A 192 3.12 -14.70 17.73
CA GLY A 192 3.09 -15.84 16.81
C GLY A 192 1.68 -16.16 16.33
N LEU A 193 0.85 -15.13 16.12
CA LEU A 193 -0.49 -15.31 15.56
C LEU A 193 -0.36 -15.73 14.09
N ALA A 194 -1.32 -16.52 13.61
CA ALA A 194 -1.37 -16.88 12.20
C ALA A 194 -1.44 -15.62 11.32
N SER A 195 -0.79 -15.66 10.16
CA SER A 195 -0.88 -14.59 9.17
C SER A 195 -2.35 -14.29 8.84
N GLY A 196 -2.77 -13.05 9.04
CA GLY A 196 -4.17 -12.63 8.85
C GLY A 196 -5.08 -12.87 10.06
N ALA A 197 -4.51 -13.15 11.25
CA ALA A 197 -5.27 -13.20 12.48
C ALA A 197 -6.07 -11.90 12.69
N ASP A 198 -7.29 -12.07 13.17
CA ASP A 198 -8.19 -10.95 13.42
C ASP A 198 -7.85 -10.30 14.77
N VAL A 199 -6.99 -9.29 14.71
CA VAL A 199 -6.73 -8.42 15.86
C VAL A 199 -7.83 -7.38 15.92
N SER A 200 -8.56 -7.36 17.04
CA SER A 200 -9.67 -6.43 17.28
C SER A 200 -9.33 -4.99 16.87
N SER A 201 -10.12 -4.43 15.97
CA SER A 201 -9.98 -3.03 15.53
C SER A 201 -10.16 -2.05 16.69
N GLU A 202 -11.03 -2.35 17.65
CA GLU A 202 -11.22 -1.53 18.86
C GLU A 202 -9.94 -1.47 19.71
N LEU A 203 -9.23 -2.60 19.84
CA LEU A 203 -7.95 -2.65 20.54
C LEU A 203 -6.88 -1.84 19.80
N LEU A 204 -6.76 -2.01 18.48
CA LEU A 204 -5.79 -1.26 17.68
C LEU A 204 -6.05 0.24 17.78
N ALA A 205 -7.31 0.65 17.62
CA ALA A 205 -7.72 2.04 17.76
C ALA A 205 -7.41 2.58 19.17
N SER A 206 -7.64 1.80 20.24
CA SER A 206 -7.35 2.28 21.61
C SER A 206 -5.85 2.48 21.84
N VAL A 207 -5.00 1.57 21.36
CA VAL A 207 -3.53 1.71 21.40
C VAL A 207 -3.10 2.98 20.67
N ILE A 208 -3.63 3.20 19.45
CA ILE A 208 -3.23 4.35 18.63
C ILE A 208 -3.75 5.67 19.20
N VAL A 209 -4.98 5.71 19.72
CA VAL A 209 -5.51 6.88 20.43
C VAL A 209 -4.61 7.26 21.62
N ASP A 210 -4.15 6.27 22.40
CA ASP A 210 -3.34 6.54 23.58
C ASP A 210 -1.91 6.99 23.28
N VAL A 211 -1.29 6.49 22.20
CA VAL A 211 0.01 7.03 21.75
C VAL A 211 -0.16 8.42 21.13
N ARG A 212 -1.21 8.65 20.33
CA ARG A 212 -1.43 9.93 19.63
C ARG A 212 -1.83 11.08 20.55
N LYS A 213 -2.40 10.79 21.72
CA LYS A 213 -2.59 11.80 22.79
C LYS A 213 -1.26 12.43 23.25
N ARG A 214 -0.15 11.71 23.13
CA ARG A 214 1.18 12.14 23.57
C ARG A 214 2.01 12.70 22.42
N ASN A 215 1.94 12.04 21.26
CA ASN A 215 2.61 12.47 20.04
C ASN A 215 1.71 12.19 18.84
N VAL A 216 1.26 13.25 18.15
CA VAL A 216 0.35 13.12 16.99
C VAL A 216 0.98 12.37 15.81
N ASP A 217 2.31 12.29 15.76
CA ASP A 217 3.09 11.56 14.76
C ASP A 217 4.08 10.61 15.47
N PRO A 218 3.56 9.52 16.08
CA PRO A 218 4.33 8.65 16.94
C PRO A 218 5.42 7.91 16.16
N THR A 219 6.61 7.84 16.74
CA THR A 219 7.72 7.03 16.23
C THR A 219 7.40 5.53 16.35
N TYR A 220 8.09 4.70 15.56
CA TYR A 220 7.99 3.24 15.68
C TYR A 220 8.20 2.74 17.12
N GLN A 221 9.19 3.29 17.83
CA GLN A 221 9.47 2.91 19.23
C GLN A 221 8.29 3.26 20.16
N GLU A 222 7.63 4.39 19.95
CA GLU A 222 6.46 4.79 20.72
C GLU A 222 5.26 3.87 20.45
N ILE A 223 5.05 3.45 19.20
CA ILE A 223 4.00 2.49 18.84
C ILE A 223 4.27 1.12 19.46
N VAL A 224 5.51 0.62 19.38
CA VAL A 224 5.92 -0.63 20.03
C VAL A 224 5.64 -0.58 21.53
N THR A 225 6.10 0.49 22.18
CA THR A 225 5.92 0.66 23.63
C THR A 225 4.43 0.73 23.98
N ALA A 226 3.64 1.53 23.26
CA ALA A 226 2.21 1.66 23.50
C ALA A 226 1.47 0.33 23.28
N THR A 227 1.84 -0.43 22.24
CA THR A 227 1.22 -1.71 21.90
C THR A 227 1.39 -2.73 23.03
N PHE A 228 2.63 -2.94 23.50
CA PHE A 228 2.90 -3.96 24.52
C PHE A 228 2.65 -3.50 25.95
N ALA A 229 2.62 -2.19 26.22
CA ALA A 229 2.20 -1.64 27.50
C ALA A 229 0.67 -1.51 27.65
N HIS A 230 -0.09 -1.74 26.58
CA HIS A 230 -1.55 -1.59 26.63
C HIS A 230 -2.18 -2.64 27.56
N PRO A 231 -3.02 -2.25 28.54
CA PRO A 231 -3.54 -3.16 29.57
C PRO A 231 -4.25 -4.40 29.01
N LYS A 232 -5.05 -4.24 27.94
CA LYS A 232 -5.73 -5.37 27.29
C LYS A 232 -4.72 -6.37 26.69
N VAL A 233 -3.62 -5.89 26.08
CA VAL A 233 -2.58 -6.76 25.49
C VAL A 233 -1.84 -7.51 26.60
N ALA A 234 -1.39 -6.80 27.64
CA ALA A 234 -0.68 -7.39 28.76
C ALA A 234 -1.54 -8.46 29.47
N PHE A 235 -2.81 -8.18 29.71
CA PHE A 235 -3.74 -9.13 30.34
C PHE A 235 -3.96 -10.39 29.48
N THR A 236 -4.18 -10.23 28.18
CA THR A 236 -4.34 -11.37 27.26
C THR A 236 -3.06 -12.21 27.20
N ALA A 237 -1.88 -11.59 27.10
CA ALA A 237 -0.61 -12.32 27.05
C ALA A 237 -0.34 -13.10 28.35
N LEU A 238 -0.63 -12.52 29.51
CA LEU A 238 -0.48 -13.18 30.82
C LEU A 238 -1.42 -14.39 30.96
N ASN A 239 -2.68 -14.26 30.54
CA ASN A 239 -3.64 -15.37 30.63
C ASN A 239 -3.27 -16.53 29.71
N GLU A 240 -2.80 -16.24 28.48
CA GLU A 240 -2.29 -17.25 27.55
C GLU A 240 -1.03 -17.96 28.09
N PHE A 241 -0.13 -17.21 28.74
CA PHE A 241 1.03 -17.81 29.37
C PHE A 241 0.64 -18.76 30.52
N GLN A 242 -0.34 -18.37 31.34
CA GLN A 242 -0.85 -19.21 32.42
C GLN A 242 -1.56 -20.47 31.91
N SER A 243 -2.35 -20.38 30.83
CA SER A 243 -3.06 -21.54 30.26
C SER A 243 -2.10 -22.58 29.68
N ARG A 244 -1.01 -22.14 29.04
CA ARG A 244 0.06 -23.02 28.53
C ARG A 244 0.91 -23.63 29.64
N SER A 245 1.17 -22.87 30.70
CA SER A 245 1.95 -23.36 31.85
C SER A 245 1.17 -24.36 32.70
N GLY A 246 -0.16 -24.22 32.80
CA GLY A 246 -1.02 -25.14 33.55
C GLY A 246 -1.32 -26.46 32.84
N THR A 247 -1.09 -26.55 31.52
CA THR A 247 -1.26 -27.79 30.74
C THR A 247 -0.01 -28.68 30.72
N ALA A 248 1.16 -28.15 31.12
CA ALA A 248 2.40 -28.92 31.17
C ALA A 248 2.53 -29.82 32.41
N THR A 249 1.70 -29.65 33.43
CA THR A 249 1.88 -30.29 34.75
C THR A 249 1.11 -31.59 34.98
N THR A 250 0.36 -32.11 34.00
CA THR A 250 -0.49 -33.31 34.19
C THR A 250 -0.05 -34.55 33.41
N ALA A 251 1.16 -34.56 32.83
CA ALA A 251 1.61 -35.65 31.94
C ALA A 251 2.62 -36.66 32.55
N GLU A 252 3.01 -36.55 33.83
CA GLU A 252 3.98 -37.47 34.46
C GLU A 252 3.48 -38.06 35.79
N GLU A 253 2.35 -38.78 35.78
CA GLU A 253 2.13 -39.84 36.78
C GLU A 253 1.42 -41.02 36.11
N GLY A 254 2.23 -41.91 35.53
CA GLY A 254 1.82 -43.25 35.11
C GLY A 254 2.75 -44.29 35.77
N PRO A 255 2.20 -45.39 36.30
CA PRO A 255 2.86 -46.32 37.23
C PRO A 255 4.02 -47.14 36.63
#